data_AF-A0A8B6F871-F1
#
_entry.id   AF-A0A8B6F871-F1
#
_cell.length_a   1.000
_cell.length_b   1.000
_cell.length_c   1.000
_cell.angle_alpha   90.00
_cell.angle_beta   90.00
_cell.angle_gamma   90.00
#
_symmetry.space_group_name_H-M   'P 1'
#
loop_
_entity.id
_entity.type
_entity.pdbx_description
1 polymer ?
#
loop_
_entity_poly.entity_id
_entity_poly.type
_entity_poly.pdbx_seq_one_letter_code
_entity_poly.pdbx_strand_id
1 'polypeptide(L)'
;MDTLHYRSENNPQSKAKIHEVMHELDLLDIWRQQHPFDNRYSWRGPNHKQSRLDYFMITSDIEAFVVSSDIGISFSSQIRGKGTWKFNNSLLRETEFIDKVKGDIKTVIEEYESDPSMDIETEDKQFNISYQLLWDMIKMKVRGSAISFSSFQKKEGNKKEKELLYKISLLDEKLLENNLPSVYQEREGIELELKILREKNVKGIITRAKARWQVEGEKGSNYFCNLEKKHYTEKIIPKLILEDETEITDPSTIRNEQKQFYKKLYTSCKPLLLKTHRDTFLQHDNPFITKPNEEEVGSCGDL
;
A
#
# COMPACT_ATOMS: atom_id res chain seq x y z
N MET A 1 10.41 29.18 -16.61
CA MET A 1 10.22 29.80 -15.28
C MET A 1 9.83 31.25 -15.46
N ASP A 2 8.79 31.72 -14.79
CA ASP A 2 8.16 33.00 -15.08
C ASP A 2 8.80 34.15 -14.29
N THR A 3 9.09 35.24 -14.99
CA THR A 3 9.64 36.47 -14.42
C THR A 3 9.05 37.68 -15.11
N LEU A 4 8.68 38.70 -14.34
CA LEU A 4 8.10 39.95 -14.85
C LEU A 4 8.84 41.17 -14.26
N HIS A 5 9.01 42.21 -15.09
CA HIS A 5 9.68 43.48 -14.73
C HIS A 5 11.16 43.36 -14.30
N TYR A 6 11.87 42.33 -14.78
CA TYR A 6 13.33 42.24 -14.68
C TYR A 6 14.00 42.86 -15.90
N ARG A 7 15.11 43.59 -15.71
CA ARG A 7 15.86 44.24 -16.80
C ARG A 7 16.70 43.26 -17.63
N SER A 8 17.09 42.15 -17.01
CA SER A 8 17.88 41.08 -17.60
C SER A 8 17.36 39.75 -17.05
N GLU A 9 17.81 38.64 -17.61
CA GLU A 9 17.46 37.34 -17.06
C GLU A 9 17.89 37.25 -15.59
N ASN A 10 16.93 36.98 -14.71
CA ASN A 10 17.18 36.87 -13.28
C ASN A 10 17.82 35.50 -12.97
N ASN A 11 19.00 35.54 -12.37
CA ASN A 11 19.73 34.38 -11.84
C ASN A 11 19.79 33.17 -12.81
N PRO A 12 20.47 33.32 -13.97
CA PRO A 12 20.54 32.29 -15.01
C PRO A 12 21.22 31.00 -14.53
N GLN A 13 22.19 31.09 -13.63
CA GLN A 13 22.87 29.92 -13.07
C GLN A 13 21.94 29.04 -12.23
N SER A 14 21.11 29.65 -11.35
CA SER A 14 20.14 28.87 -10.58
C SER A 14 19.07 28.24 -11.48
N LYS A 15 18.61 28.94 -12.52
CA LYS A 15 17.69 28.35 -13.50
C LYS A 15 18.30 27.14 -14.22
N ALA A 16 19.54 27.28 -14.69
CA ALA A 16 20.27 26.19 -15.33
C ALA A 16 20.42 24.99 -14.38
N LYS A 17 20.78 25.23 -13.11
CA LYS A 17 20.90 24.16 -12.11
C LYS A 17 19.58 23.45 -11.83
N ILE A 18 18.46 24.18 -11.80
CA ILE A 18 17.15 23.55 -11.65
C ILE A 18 16.82 22.67 -12.86
N HIS A 19 17.08 23.13 -14.09
CA HIS A 19 16.88 22.31 -15.28
C HIS A 19 17.79 21.07 -15.31
N GLU A 20 19.03 21.21 -14.85
CA GLU A 20 19.95 20.09 -14.66
C GLU A 20 19.39 19.08 -13.65
N VAL A 21 18.94 19.52 -12.48
CA VAL A 21 18.32 18.64 -11.46
C VAL A 21 17.05 17.99 -11.98
N MET A 22 16.21 18.72 -12.73
CA MET A 22 15.01 18.16 -13.36
C MET A 22 15.37 17.05 -14.35
N HIS A 23 16.41 17.25 -15.15
CA HIS A 23 16.87 16.25 -16.10
C HIS A 23 17.53 15.05 -15.41
N GLU A 24 18.41 15.27 -14.43
CA GLU A 24 19.11 14.21 -13.69
C GLU A 24 18.16 13.31 -12.91
N LEU A 25 17.07 13.88 -12.38
CA LEU A 25 16.11 13.17 -11.53
C LEU A 25 14.81 12.79 -12.27
N ASP A 26 14.71 13.02 -13.58
CA ASP A 26 13.50 12.82 -14.39
C ASP A 26 12.24 13.46 -13.76
N LEU A 27 12.37 14.74 -13.40
CA LEU A 27 11.32 15.53 -12.78
C LEU A 27 10.66 16.47 -13.79
N LEU A 28 9.34 16.56 -13.67
CA LEU A 28 8.48 17.45 -14.42
C LEU A 28 7.96 18.56 -13.52
N ASP A 29 7.90 19.78 -14.04
CA ASP A 29 7.17 20.88 -13.42
C ASP A 29 5.69 20.75 -13.82
N ILE A 30 4.88 20.16 -12.93
CA ILE A 30 3.49 19.81 -13.25
C ILE A 30 2.62 21.02 -13.56
N TRP A 31 2.89 22.15 -12.90
CA TRP A 31 2.15 23.37 -13.18
C TRP A 31 2.46 23.88 -14.59
N ARG A 32 3.73 23.83 -15.01
CA ARG A 32 4.09 24.20 -16.39
C ARG A 32 3.50 23.24 -17.43
N GLN A 33 3.41 21.94 -17.11
CA GLN A 33 2.79 20.97 -18.01
C GLN A 33 1.30 21.25 -18.23
N GLN A 34 0.56 21.56 -17.16
CA GLN A 34 -0.87 21.90 -17.25
C GLN A 34 -1.12 23.30 -17.83
N HIS A 35 -0.16 24.22 -17.69
CA HIS A 35 -0.25 25.61 -18.14
C HIS A 35 0.96 26.04 -19.01
N PRO A 36 1.08 25.55 -20.25
CA PRO A 36 2.25 25.82 -21.09
C PRO A 36 2.44 27.31 -21.42
N PHE A 37 1.33 28.04 -21.60
CA PHE A 37 1.32 29.42 -22.09
C PHE A 37 1.00 30.46 -21.00
N ASP A 38 0.53 30.02 -19.83
CA ASP A 38 0.14 30.95 -18.77
C ASP A 38 1.37 31.37 -17.96
N ASN A 39 1.31 32.60 -17.45
CA ASN A 39 2.30 33.11 -16.52
C ASN A 39 1.73 33.13 -15.11
N ARG A 40 2.49 32.64 -14.14
CA ARG A 40 2.12 32.71 -12.73
C ARG A 40 3.28 33.10 -11.87
N TYR A 41 2.98 33.81 -10.79
CA TYR A 41 3.97 34.34 -9.87
C TYR A 41 3.60 33.93 -8.46
N SER A 42 4.58 33.41 -7.72
CA SER A 42 4.43 33.04 -6.31
C SER A 42 5.15 34.02 -5.38
N TRP A 43 6.04 34.84 -5.95
CA TRP A 43 6.74 35.91 -5.26
C TRP A 43 6.51 37.25 -5.94
N ARG A 44 6.33 38.29 -5.12
CA ARG A 44 6.22 39.69 -5.54
C ARG A 44 7.18 40.53 -4.72
N GLY A 45 7.96 41.37 -5.39
CA GLY A 45 9.00 42.17 -4.77
C GLY A 45 8.96 43.64 -5.15
N PRO A 46 10.02 44.39 -4.76
CA PRO A 46 10.12 45.82 -5.03
C PRO A 46 10.08 46.13 -6.53
N ASN A 47 9.60 47.34 -6.87
CA ASN A 47 9.46 47.81 -8.26
C ASN A 47 8.58 46.90 -9.13
N HIS A 48 7.54 46.30 -8.54
CA HIS A 48 6.61 45.40 -9.22
C HIS A 48 7.27 44.16 -9.84
N LYS A 49 8.48 43.78 -9.42
CA LYS A 49 9.12 42.53 -9.86
C LYS A 49 8.31 41.34 -9.39
N GLN A 50 8.07 40.39 -10.27
CA GLN A 50 7.36 39.17 -9.92
C GLN A 50 8.07 37.95 -10.49
N SER A 51 8.11 36.86 -9.73
CA SER A 51 8.71 35.61 -10.17
C SER A 51 7.95 34.41 -9.62
N ARG A 52 7.97 33.29 -10.36
CA ARG A 52 7.60 31.99 -9.80
C ARG A 52 8.80 31.43 -9.05
N LEU A 53 8.69 31.28 -7.72
CA LEU A 53 9.73 30.67 -6.89
C LEU A 53 9.31 29.32 -6.31
N ASP A 54 8.00 29.07 -6.24
CA ASP A 54 7.44 27.83 -5.74
C ASP A 54 7.09 26.90 -6.90
N TYR A 55 7.63 25.68 -6.84
CA TYR A 55 7.50 24.67 -7.89
C TYR A 55 6.99 23.37 -7.28
N PHE A 56 6.11 22.70 -8.01
CA PHE A 56 5.75 21.32 -7.75
C PHE A 56 6.47 20.46 -8.78
N MET A 57 7.61 19.89 -8.38
CA MET A 57 8.35 18.93 -9.19
C MET A 57 7.86 17.53 -8.86
N ILE A 58 7.38 16.82 -9.89
CA ILE A 58 6.91 15.45 -9.76
C ILE A 58 7.68 14.56 -10.71
N THR A 59 7.77 13.27 -10.41
CA THR A 59 8.27 12.30 -11.36
C THR A 59 7.22 12.01 -12.45
N SER A 60 7.67 11.65 -13.64
CA SER A 60 6.81 11.39 -14.81
C SER A 60 5.75 10.31 -14.59
N ASP A 61 6.01 9.34 -13.71
CA ASP A 61 5.12 8.24 -13.35
C ASP A 61 3.85 8.67 -12.62
N ILE A 62 3.84 9.83 -11.95
CA ILE A 62 2.67 10.30 -11.19
C ILE A 62 1.88 11.42 -11.90
N GLU A 63 2.36 11.90 -13.04
CA GLU A 63 1.71 12.96 -13.83
C GLU A 63 0.25 12.61 -14.17
N ALA A 64 0.01 11.38 -14.64
CA ALA A 64 -1.32 10.91 -15.03
C ALA A 64 -2.34 10.90 -13.87
N PHE A 65 -1.87 10.96 -12.61
CA PHE A 65 -2.76 11.02 -11.46
C PHE A 65 -3.02 12.44 -10.99
N VAL A 66 -2.34 13.47 -11.50
CA VAL A 66 -2.55 14.85 -11.06
C VAL A 66 -3.78 15.44 -11.73
N VAL A 67 -4.74 15.85 -10.91
CA VAL A 67 -6.00 16.50 -11.34
C VAL A 67 -5.83 18.00 -11.47
N SER A 68 -5.14 18.63 -10.50
CA SER A 68 -4.89 20.08 -10.50
C SER A 68 -3.57 20.39 -9.80
N SER A 69 -2.89 21.44 -10.24
CA SER A 69 -1.61 21.90 -9.67
C SER A 69 -1.63 23.37 -9.23
N ASP A 70 -2.81 23.96 -9.03
CA ASP A 70 -2.93 25.39 -8.75
C ASP A 70 -2.34 25.79 -7.38
N ILE A 71 -3.02 25.53 -6.28
CA ILE A 71 -2.54 25.94 -4.94
C ILE A 71 -1.74 24.80 -4.26
N GLY A 72 -1.94 23.58 -4.74
CA GLY A 72 -1.26 22.35 -4.34
C GLY A 72 -1.52 21.27 -5.38
N ILE A 73 -0.86 20.12 -5.22
CA ILE A 73 -1.08 18.98 -6.10
C ILE A 73 -2.28 18.18 -5.59
N SER A 74 -3.33 18.10 -6.39
CA SER A 74 -4.46 17.20 -6.15
C SER A 74 -4.28 15.95 -6.99
N PHE A 75 -4.39 14.78 -6.36
CA PHE A 75 -4.31 13.49 -7.03
C PHE A 75 -5.68 12.85 -7.19
N SER A 76 -5.89 12.14 -8.29
CA SER A 76 -7.07 11.34 -8.53
C SER A 76 -7.19 10.27 -7.43
N SER A 77 -8.36 10.21 -6.81
CA SER A 77 -8.62 9.22 -5.76
C SER A 77 -8.81 7.85 -6.41
N GLN A 78 -7.75 7.05 -6.48
CA GLN A 78 -7.91 5.66 -6.87
C GLN A 78 -8.57 4.90 -5.72
N ILE A 79 -9.79 4.39 -5.97
CA ILE A 79 -10.44 3.44 -5.05
C ILE A 79 -9.64 2.15 -5.08
N ARG A 80 -8.66 2.07 -4.18
CA ARG A 80 -7.89 0.85 -3.93
C ARG A 80 -8.87 -0.20 -3.40
N GLY A 81 -8.87 -1.37 -4.03
CA GLY A 81 -9.65 -2.51 -3.55
C GLY A 81 -9.26 -2.90 -2.12
N LYS A 82 -9.97 -3.87 -1.52
CA LYS A 82 -9.76 -4.33 -0.13
C LYS A 82 -8.33 -4.82 0.17
N GLY A 83 -7.46 -4.90 -0.83
CA GLY A 83 -6.06 -5.28 -0.73
C GLY A 83 -5.90 -6.75 -0.35
N THR A 84 -4.65 -7.20 -0.29
CA THR A 84 -4.33 -8.47 0.34
C THR A 84 -4.13 -8.24 1.83
N TRP A 85 -4.75 -9.08 2.65
CA TRP A 85 -4.50 -9.05 4.09
C TRP A 85 -3.07 -9.51 4.36
N LYS A 86 -2.38 -8.74 5.21
CA LYS A 86 -1.05 -9.07 5.71
C LYS A 86 -1.14 -9.29 7.20
N PHE A 87 -0.57 -10.38 7.68
CA PHE A 87 -0.52 -10.68 9.09
C PHE A 87 0.33 -9.63 9.82
N ASN A 88 -0.14 -9.21 11.01
CA ASN A 88 0.60 -8.27 11.84
C ASN A 88 1.56 -9.03 12.76
N ASN A 89 2.84 -9.03 12.40
CA ASN A 89 3.88 -9.75 13.15
C ASN A 89 4.04 -9.26 14.60
N SER A 90 3.57 -8.06 14.96
CA SER A 90 3.64 -7.60 16.35
C SER A 90 2.80 -8.46 17.29
N LEU A 91 1.77 -9.13 16.77
CA LEU A 91 0.92 -10.03 17.55
C LEU A 91 1.69 -11.23 18.12
N LEU A 92 2.79 -11.63 17.46
CA LEU A 92 3.65 -12.71 17.94
C LEU A 92 4.44 -12.36 19.20
N ARG A 93 4.32 -11.13 19.71
CA ARG A 93 4.90 -10.69 20.98
C ARG A 93 3.86 -10.65 22.11
N GLU A 94 2.58 -10.82 21.79
CA GLU A 94 1.48 -10.74 22.73
C GLU A 94 1.14 -12.17 23.19
N THR A 95 1.42 -12.47 24.46
CA THR A 95 1.22 -13.82 25.02
C THR A 95 -0.23 -14.26 24.94
N GLU A 96 -1.17 -13.36 25.25
CA GLU A 96 -2.62 -13.60 25.13
C GLU A 96 -3.04 -14.03 23.72
N PHE A 97 -2.42 -13.44 22.69
CA PHE A 97 -2.69 -13.82 21.31
C PHE A 97 -2.13 -15.20 20.98
N ILE A 98 -0.90 -15.50 21.42
CA ILE A 98 -0.27 -16.80 21.19
C ILE A 98 -1.09 -17.91 21.83
N ASP A 99 -1.51 -17.72 23.09
CA ASP A 99 -2.31 -18.71 23.82
C ASP A 99 -3.67 -18.91 23.16
N LYS A 100 -4.31 -17.83 22.70
CA LYS A 100 -5.54 -17.92 21.92
C LYS A 100 -5.35 -18.71 20.63
N VAL A 101 -4.27 -18.47 19.88
CA VAL A 101 -3.98 -19.19 18.63
C VAL A 101 -3.69 -20.66 18.87
N LYS A 102 -2.92 -21.00 19.93
CA LYS A 102 -2.69 -22.40 20.32
C LYS A 102 -4.00 -23.10 20.66
N GLY A 103 -4.88 -22.43 21.41
CA GLY A 103 -6.23 -22.91 21.69
C GLY A 103 -7.05 -23.11 20.42
N ASP A 104 -7.07 -22.12 19.52
CA ASP A 104 -7.79 -22.20 18.25
C ASP A 104 -7.31 -23.38 17.38
N ILE A 105 -5.99 -23.63 17.31
CA ILE A 105 -5.42 -24.78 16.61
C ILE A 105 -5.90 -26.08 17.25
N LYS A 106 -5.83 -26.18 18.58
CA LYS A 106 -6.28 -27.37 19.32
C LYS A 106 -7.76 -27.65 19.07
N THR A 107 -8.61 -26.63 19.15
CA THR A 107 -10.05 -26.74 18.89
C THR A 107 -10.34 -27.23 17.48
N VAL A 108 -9.64 -26.72 16.46
CA VAL A 108 -9.83 -27.19 15.08
C VAL A 108 -9.38 -28.65 14.94
N ILE A 109 -8.27 -29.05 15.57
CA ILE A 109 -7.81 -30.44 15.55
C ILE A 109 -8.85 -31.36 16.21
N GLU A 110 -9.33 -31.01 17.40
CA GLU A 110 -10.36 -31.77 18.15
C GLU A 110 -11.70 -31.86 17.37
N GLU A 111 -12.09 -30.82 16.63
CA GLU A 111 -13.34 -30.77 15.85
C GLU A 111 -13.36 -31.77 14.67
N TYR A 112 -12.19 -32.03 14.07
CA TYR A 112 -12.06 -32.88 12.88
C TYR A 112 -11.40 -34.24 13.15
N GLU A 113 -11.08 -34.53 14.41
CA GLU A 113 -10.55 -35.81 14.85
C GLU A 113 -11.64 -36.90 14.79
N SER A 114 -11.33 -38.05 14.18
CA SER A 114 -12.33 -39.10 13.90
C SER A 114 -12.69 -39.92 15.14
N ASP A 115 -11.77 -40.05 16.10
CA ASP A 115 -11.99 -40.73 17.37
C ASP A 115 -11.39 -39.91 18.53
N PRO A 116 -12.21 -39.13 19.26
CA PRO A 116 -11.76 -38.33 20.40
C PRO A 116 -11.37 -39.15 21.65
N SER A 117 -11.59 -40.47 21.65
CA SER A 117 -11.45 -41.32 22.85
C SER A 117 -10.12 -42.06 22.96
N MET A 118 -9.29 -42.02 21.91
CA MET A 118 -7.94 -42.56 21.94
C MET A 118 -6.94 -41.46 22.35
N ASP A 119 -6.50 -41.50 23.61
CA ASP A 119 -5.31 -40.79 24.09
C ASP A 119 -4.05 -41.43 23.45
N ILE A 120 -3.90 -41.32 22.13
CA ILE A 120 -2.62 -41.60 21.48
C ILE A 120 -1.84 -40.30 21.48
N GLU A 121 -0.96 -40.17 22.45
CA GLU A 121 0.23 -39.35 22.26
C GLU A 121 0.98 -39.93 21.05
N THR A 122 1.00 -39.13 19.97
CA THR A 122 1.85 -39.24 18.77
C THR A 122 1.50 -40.26 17.67
N GLU A 123 1.41 -39.70 16.45
CA GLU A 123 1.59 -40.27 15.09
C GLU A 123 0.39 -40.76 14.26
N ASP A 124 -0.70 -41.28 14.84
CA ASP A 124 -1.83 -41.81 14.03
C ASP A 124 -3.19 -41.12 14.29
N LYS A 125 -3.20 -39.78 14.43
CA LYS A 125 -4.47 -39.05 14.47
C LYS A 125 -5.16 -39.11 13.10
N GLN A 126 -6.26 -39.85 13.04
CA GLN A 126 -7.08 -39.95 11.84
C GLN A 126 -8.12 -38.83 11.82
N PHE A 127 -8.12 -38.04 10.75
CA PHE A 127 -9.08 -36.94 10.58
C PHE A 127 -10.19 -37.33 9.63
N ASN A 128 -11.40 -36.81 9.87
CA ASN A 128 -12.56 -37.03 9.03
C ASN A 128 -12.51 -36.20 7.72
N ILE A 129 -11.48 -35.37 7.56
CA ILE A 129 -11.19 -34.54 6.38
C ILE A 129 -9.75 -34.73 5.90
N SER A 130 -9.48 -34.32 4.66
CA SER A 130 -8.10 -34.30 4.13
C SER A 130 -7.19 -33.34 4.90
N TYR A 131 -5.90 -33.67 5.00
CA TYR A 131 -4.90 -32.80 5.64
C TYR A 131 -4.80 -31.40 5.00
N GLN A 132 -5.02 -31.28 3.68
CA GLN A 132 -5.03 -29.99 3.00
C GLN A 132 -6.18 -29.11 3.50
N LEU A 133 -7.38 -29.69 3.60
CA LEU A 133 -8.56 -28.98 4.10
C LEU A 133 -8.41 -28.63 5.59
N LEU A 134 -7.85 -29.54 6.40
CA LEU A 134 -7.56 -29.28 7.81
C LEU A 134 -6.63 -28.07 7.97
N TRP A 135 -5.56 -28.02 7.19
CA TRP A 135 -4.64 -26.88 7.19
C TRP A 135 -5.32 -25.57 6.79
N ASP A 136 -6.23 -25.61 5.80
CA ASP A 136 -7.02 -24.44 5.41
C ASP A 136 -7.97 -23.98 6.53
N MET A 137 -8.59 -24.91 7.28
CA MET A 137 -9.43 -24.58 8.43
C MET A 137 -8.63 -23.94 9.56
N ILE A 138 -7.44 -24.48 9.87
CA ILE A 138 -6.52 -23.89 10.85
C ILE A 138 -6.14 -22.47 10.43
N LYS A 139 -5.67 -22.28 9.19
CA LYS A 139 -5.30 -20.95 8.67
C LYS A 139 -6.48 -19.98 8.74
N MET A 140 -7.68 -20.42 8.37
CA MET A 140 -8.90 -19.60 8.41
C MET A 140 -9.22 -19.16 9.84
N LYS A 141 -9.18 -20.09 10.81
CA LYS A 141 -9.44 -19.82 12.22
C LYS A 141 -8.42 -18.85 12.80
N VAL A 142 -7.12 -19.13 12.62
CA VAL A 142 -6.02 -18.27 13.08
C VAL A 142 -6.11 -16.88 12.48
N ARG A 143 -6.41 -16.77 11.18
CA ARG A 143 -6.63 -15.49 10.51
C ARG A 143 -7.80 -14.72 11.14
N GLY A 144 -8.94 -15.37 11.37
CA GLY A 144 -10.09 -14.75 12.03
C GLY A 144 -9.74 -14.20 13.40
N SER A 145 -9.02 -14.99 14.20
CA SER A 145 -8.52 -14.60 15.52
C SER A 145 -7.54 -13.43 15.46
N ALA A 146 -6.59 -13.44 14.52
CA ALA A 146 -5.65 -12.34 14.33
C ALA A 146 -6.37 -11.02 13.97
N ILE A 147 -7.37 -11.08 13.09
CA ILE A 147 -8.18 -9.91 12.71
C ILE A 147 -8.98 -9.39 13.90
N SER A 148 -9.66 -10.28 14.62
CA SER A 148 -10.48 -9.91 15.78
C SER A 148 -9.63 -9.31 16.90
N PHE A 149 -8.52 -9.96 17.24
CA PHE A 149 -7.61 -9.51 18.30
C PHE A 149 -6.96 -8.16 17.95
N SER A 150 -6.50 -7.99 16.70
CA SER A 150 -5.97 -6.70 16.23
C SER A 150 -7.02 -5.58 16.32
N SER A 151 -8.27 -5.88 15.98
CA SER A 151 -9.37 -4.92 16.03
C SER A 151 -9.70 -4.54 17.48
N PHE A 152 -9.68 -5.51 18.39
CA PHE A 152 -9.83 -5.30 19.83
C PHE A 152 -8.71 -4.41 20.39
N GLN A 153 -7.44 -4.75 20.15
CA GLN A 153 -6.30 -3.95 20.60
C GLN A 153 -6.36 -2.51 20.08
N LYS A 154 -6.77 -2.30 18.82
CA LYS A 154 -6.96 -0.96 18.25
C LYS A 154 -8.07 -0.19 18.99
N LYS A 155 -9.19 -0.86 19.30
CA LYS A 155 -10.30 -0.26 20.02
C LYS A 155 -9.89 0.16 21.44
N GLU A 156 -9.21 -0.72 22.16
CA GLU A 156 -8.72 -0.44 23.51
C GLU A 156 -7.65 0.66 23.52
N GLY A 157 -6.72 0.66 22.56
CA GLY A 157 -5.75 1.73 22.40
C GLY A 157 -6.41 3.09 22.16
N ASN A 158 -7.42 3.16 21.28
CA ASN A 158 -8.16 4.39 21.02
C ASN A 158 -8.98 4.86 22.24
N LYS A 159 -9.54 3.92 22.99
CA LYS A 159 -10.27 4.23 24.24
C LYS A 159 -9.31 4.85 25.25
N LYS A 160 -8.16 4.21 25.48
CA LYS A 160 -7.11 4.72 26.38
C LYS A 160 -6.60 6.09 25.95
N GLU A 161 -6.38 6.32 24.66
CA GLU A 161 -5.97 7.64 24.16
C GLU A 161 -7.00 8.73 24.50
N LYS A 162 -8.30 8.46 24.31
CA LYS A 162 -9.37 9.39 24.67
C LYS A 162 -9.43 9.66 26.16
N GLU A 163 -9.26 8.64 27.00
CA GLU A 163 -9.23 8.78 28.46
C GLU A 163 -8.05 9.64 28.93
N LEU A 164 -6.86 9.45 28.36
CA LEU A 164 -5.68 10.26 28.69
C LEU A 164 -5.88 11.73 28.28
N LEU A 165 -6.42 11.98 27.08
CA LEU A 165 -6.74 13.34 26.63
C LEU A 165 -7.79 14.02 27.51
N TYR A 166 -8.81 13.28 27.94
CA TYR A 166 -9.81 13.79 28.87
C TYR A 166 -9.18 14.14 30.24
N LYS A 167 -8.29 13.29 30.77
CA LYS A 167 -7.57 13.59 32.02
C LYS A 167 -6.69 14.83 31.89
N ILE A 168 -5.99 15.01 30.76
CA ILE A 168 -5.20 16.22 30.50
C ILE A 168 -6.12 17.45 30.54
N SER A 169 -7.28 17.41 29.87
CA SER A 169 -8.26 18.51 29.90
C SER A 169 -8.69 18.87 31.32
N LEU A 170 -8.97 17.87 32.16
CA LEU A 170 -9.35 18.11 33.57
C LEU A 170 -8.20 18.70 34.39
N LEU A 171 -6.95 18.30 34.11
CA LEU A 171 -5.78 18.86 34.80
C LEU A 171 -5.51 20.30 34.32
N ASP A 172 -5.72 20.60 33.04
CA ASP A 172 -5.61 21.96 32.50
C ASP A 172 -6.64 22.90 33.16
N GLU A 173 -7.89 22.46 33.34
CA GLU A 173 -8.90 23.21 34.10
C GLU A 173 -8.48 23.44 35.55
N LYS A 174 -7.96 22.41 36.23
CA LYS A 174 -7.46 22.55 37.61
C LYS A 174 -6.27 23.50 37.72
N LEU A 175 -5.39 23.54 36.72
CA LEU A 175 -4.25 24.47 36.68
C LEU A 175 -4.70 25.93 36.48
N LEU A 176 -5.78 26.16 35.74
CA LEU A 176 -6.39 27.48 35.61
C LEU A 176 -6.99 27.96 36.94
N GLU A 177 -7.60 27.06 37.72
CA GLU A 177 -8.16 27.38 39.03
C GLU A 177 -7.08 27.52 40.11
N ASN A 178 -6.09 26.61 40.13
CA ASN A 178 -5.04 26.53 41.13
C ASN A 178 -3.71 26.12 40.48
N ASN A 179 -2.76 27.05 40.40
CA ASN A 179 -1.46 26.86 39.74
C ASN A 179 -0.47 26.05 40.62
N LEU A 180 -0.82 24.81 40.95
CA LEU A 180 -0.08 23.94 41.86
C LEU A 180 0.99 23.11 41.11
N PRO A 181 2.26 23.08 41.59
CA PRO A 181 3.33 22.29 40.97
C PRO A 181 3.05 20.78 40.87
N SER A 182 2.30 20.22 41.83
CA SER A 182 1.93 18.80 41.83
C SER A 182 1.03 18.41 40.65
N VAL A 183 0.16 19.33 40.21
CA VAL A 183 -0.77 19.10 39.09
C VAL A 183 0.00 19.12 37.76
N TYR A 184 1.05 19.94 37.63
CA TYR A 184 1.95 19.90 36.47
C TYR A 184 2.69 18.57 36.36
N GLN A 185 3.19 18.03 37.48
CA GLN A 185 3.88 16.73 37.49
C GLN A 185 2.96 15.58 37.08
N GLU A 186 1.71 15.59 37.56
CA GLU A 186 0.71 14.60 37.15
C GLU A 186 0.41 14.70 35.65
N ARG A 187 0.23 15.92 35.14
CA ARG A 187 -0.03 16.20 33.72
C ARG A 187 1.13 15.72 32.84
N GLU A 188 2.37 16.00 33.21
CA GLU A 188 3.56 15.56 32.48
C GLU A 188 3.66 14.03 32.42
N GLY A 189 3.30 13.33 33.51
CA GLY A 189 3.21 11.87 33.53
C GLY A 189 2.19 11.31 32.53
N ILE A 190 1.01 11.93 32.44
CA ILE A 190 -0.04 11.54 31.49
C ILE A 190 0.36 11.86 30.04
N GLU A 191 1.02 12.99 29.80
CA GLU A 191 1.57 13.34 28.48
C GLU A 191 2.64 12.34 28.02
N LEU A 192 3.50 11.89 28.94
CA LEU A 192 4.48 10.85 28.66
C LEU A 192 3.80 9.53 28.28
N GLU A 193 2.76 9.13 29.01
CA GLU A 193 1.99 7.92 28.68
C GLU A 193 1.32 8.02 27.30
N LEU A 194 0.74 9.18 26.99
CA LEU A 194 0.15 9.46 25.67
C LEU A 194 1.20 9.40 24.55
N LYS A 195 2.39 9.95 24.81
CA LYS A 195 3.51 9.90 23.85
C LYS A 195 3.95 8.47 23.56
N ILE A 196 4.11 7.64 24.59
CA ILE A 196 4.47 6.21 24.45
C ILE A 196 3.42 5.48 23.62
N LEU A 197 2.13 5.73 23.88
CA LEU A 197 1.03 5.13 23.12
C LEU A 197 1.08 5.52 21.63
N ARG A 198 1.30 6.81 21.33
CA ARG A 198 1.41 7.32 19.96
C ARG A 198 2.67 6.83 19.24
N GLU A 199 3.78 6.63 19.95
CA GLU A 199 5.02 6.13 19.38
C GLU A 199 4.83 4.75 18.73
N LYS A 200 4.00 3.88 19.30
CA LYS A 200 3.63 2.57 18.71
C LYS A 200 2.96 2.78 17.34
N ASN A 201 2.05 3.75 17.23
CA ASN A 201 1.38 4.08 15.96
C ASN A 201 2.36 4.63 14.93
N VAL A 202 3.24 5.54 15.35
CA VAL A 202 4.28 6.14 14.51
C VAL A 202 5.23 5.07 13.96
N LYS A 203 5.71 4.14 14.80
CA LYS A 203 6.54 3.00 14.36
C LYS A 203 5.81 2.14 13.31
N GLY A 204 4.51 1.95 13.46
CA GLY A 204 3.69 1.26 12.46
C GLY A 204 3.59 2.02 11.14
N ILE A 205 3.46 3.35 11.19
CA ILE A 205 3.45 4.22 10.00
C ILE A 205 4.80 4.15 9.28
N ILE A 206 5.91 4.33 10.01
CA ILE A 206 7.28 4.24 9.49
C ILE A 206 7.51 2.90 8.78
N THR A 207 7.09 1.80 9.40
CA THR A 207 7.20 0.45 8.84
C THR A 207 6.42 0.31 7.54
N ARG A 208 5.18 0.81 7.48
CA ARG A 208 4.33 0.77 6.27
C ARG A 208 4.82 1.70 5.17
N ALA A 209 5.35 2.86 5.55
CA ALA A 209 6.00 3.79 4.64
C ALA A 209 7.33 3.26 4.11
N LYS A 210 7.85 2.15 4.66
CA LYS A 210 9.17 1.59 4.36
C LYS A 210 10.29 2.63 4.48
N ALA A 211 10.10 3.67 5.30
CA ALA A 211 10.98 4.84 5.34
C ALA A 211 12.43 4.46 5.66
N ARG A 212 12.63 3.47 6.56
CA ARG A 212 13.96 2.96 6.88
C ARG A 212 14.63 2.24 5.70
N TRP A 213 13.90 1.37 4.98
CA TRP A 213 14.44 0.68 3.79
C TRP A 213 14.73 1.65 2.64
N GLN A 214 13.99 2.75 2.54
CA GLN A 214 14.22 3.80 1.55
C GLN A 214 15.48 4.64 1.85
N VAL A 215 15.88 4.73 3.13
CA VAL A 215 17.05 5.49 3.60
C VAL A 215 18.30 4.62 3.74
N GLU A 216 18.17 3.41 4.31
CA GLU A 216 19.27 2.52 4.71
C GLU A 216 19.44 1.29 3.80
N GLY A 217 18.51 1.01 2.89
CA GLY A 217 18.65 -0.12 1.97
C GLY A 217 19.76 0.12 0.94
N GLU A 218 20.35 -0.94 0.42
CA GLU A 218 21.10 -0.84 -0.84
C GLU A 218 20.16 -0.21 -1.87
N LYS A 219 20.49 1.02 -2.27
CA LYS A 219 19.77 1.67 -3.36
C LYS A 219 20.06 0.83 -4.59
N GLY A 220 19.04 0.10 -5.08
CA GLY A 220 19.04 -0.30 -6.48
C GLY A 220 19.41 0.94 -7.30
N SER A 221 20.23 0.79 -8.34
CA SER A 221 20.61 1.95 -9.14
C SER A 221 19.35 2.71 -9.55
N ASN A 222 19.40 4.05 -9.59
CA ASN A 222 18.23 4.87 -9.97
C ASN A 222 17.55 4.32 -11.23
N TYR A 223 18.35 3.74 -12.14
CA TYR A 223 17.89 2.99 -13.30
C TYR A 223 16.89 1.87 -12.96
N PHE A 224 17.21 0.92 -12.08
CA PHE A 224 16.29 -0.20 -11.77
C PHE A 224 15.01 0.26 -11.07
N CYS A 225 15.11 1.24 -10.15
CA CYS A 225 13.93 1.81 -9.51
C CYS A 225 13.03 2.54 -10.52
N ASN A 226 13.63 3.30 -11.44
CA ASN A 226 12.88 3.99 -12.49
C ASN A 226 12.31 3.00 -13.52
N LEU A 227 13.02 1.92 -13.82
CA LEU A 227 12.53 0.85 -14.69
C LEU A 227 11.32 0.14 -14.08
N GLU A 228 11.37 -0.22 -12.79
CA GLU A 228 10.23 -0.83 -12.09
C GLU A 228 9.02 0.13 -12.06
N LYS A 229 9.25 1.40 -11.73
CA LYS A 229 8.20 2.44 -11.74
C LYS A 229 7.59 2.60 -13.12
N LYS A 230 8.42 2.67 -14.17
CA LYS A 230 7.96 2.76 -15.55
C LYS A 230 7.11 1.54 -15.93
N HIS A 231 7.57 0.32 -15.62
CA HIS A 231 6.80 -0.90 -15.84
C HIS A 231 5.49 -0.95 -15.05
N TYR A 232 5.45 -0.37 -13.85
CA TYR A 232 4.22 -0.25 -13.10
C TYR A 232 3.24 0.71 -13.79
N THR A 233 3.71 1.89 -14.21
CA THR A 233 2.90 2.89 -14.92
C THR A 233 2.42 2.39 -16.29
N GLU A 234 3.26 1.67 -17.03
CA GLU A 234 2.90 1.03 -18.32
C GLU A 234 1.74 0.02 -18.17
N LYS A 235 1.57 -0.59 -17.00
CA LYS A 235 0.46 -1.53 -16.72
C LYS A 235 -0.84 -0.80 -16.36
N ILE A 236 -0.80 0.51 -16.11
CA ILE A 236 -1.97 1.31 -15.77
C ILE A 236 -2.59 1.83 -17.05
N ILE A 237 -3.92 1.76 -17.12
CA ILE A 237 -4.71 2.33 -18.22
C ILE A 237 -5.34 3.61 -17.69
N PRO A 238 -4.71 4.78 -17.87
CA PRO A 238 -5.19 6.06 -17.33
C PRO A 238 -6.38 6.63 -18.11
N LYS A 239 -6.53 6.23 -19.38
CA LYS A 239 -7.54 6.72 -20.30
C LYS A 239 -7.93 5.60 -21.26
N LEU A 240 -9.21 5.56 -21.61
CA LEU A 240 -9.74 4.66 -22.63
C LEU A 240 -10.59 5.46 -23.61
N ILE A 241 -10.44 5.18 -24.90
CA ILE A 241 -11.24 5.78 -25.98
C ILE A 241 -12.24 4.70 -26.41
N LEU A 242 -13.52 5.04 -26.36
CA LEU A 242 -14.61 4.14 -26.72
C LEU A 242 -14.85 4.12 -28.24
N GLU A 243 -15.69 3.19 -28.71
CA GLU A 243 -16.03 3.04 -30.13
C GLU A 243 -16.72 4.28 -30.72
N ASP A 244 -17.33 5.11 -29.88
CA ASP A 244 -17.99 6.38 -30.21
C ASP A 244 -17.04 7.60 -30.10
N GLU A 245 -15.73 7.36 -30.02
CA GLU A 245 -14.68 8.38 -29.81
C GLU A 245 -14.77 9.13 -28.47
N THR A 246 -15.63 8.69 -27.54
CA THR A 246 -15.70 9.31 -26.22
C THR A 246 -14.51 8.91 -25.35
N GLU A 247 -13.96 9.89 -24.65
CA GLU A 247 -12.81 9.70 -23.77
C GLU A 247 -13.26 9.50 -22.32
N ILE A 248 -12.91 8.34 -21.75
CA ILE A 248 -13.14 8.07 -20.33
C ILE A 248 -11.81 8.06 -19.58
N THR A 249 -11.78 8.79 -18.46
CA THR A 249 -10.61 8.94 -17.56
C THR A 249 -10.91 8.49 -16.14
N ASP A 250 -12.19 8.32 -15.78
CA ASP A 250 -12.56 7.87 -14.44
C ASP A 250 -12.23 6.36 -14.24
N PRO A 251 -11.45 5.99 -13.22
CA PRO A 251 -11.04 4.60 -13.01
C PRO A 251 -12.18 3.61 -12.82
N SER A 252 -13.32 4.05 -12.28
CA SER A 252 -14.48 3.17 -12.05
C SER A 252 -15.21 2.86 -13.35
N THR A 253 -15.38 3.87 -14.20
CA THR A 253 -15.93 3.72 -15.56
C THR A 253 -15.03 2.87 -16.43
N ILE A 254 -13.71 3.12 -16.45
CA ILE A 254 -12.72 2.30 -17.18
C ILE A 254 -12.82 0.83 -16.77
N ARG A 255 -12.88 0.54 -15.46
CA ARG A 255 -13.00 -0.83 -14.96
C ARG A 255 -14.32 -1.48 -15.37
N ASN A 256 -15.42 -0.73 -15.36
CA ASN A 256 -16.72 -1.24 -15.78
C ASN A 256 -16.71 -1.57 -17.29
N GLU A 257 -16.17 -0.67 -18.12
CA GLU A 257 -16.06 -0.90 -19.57
C GLU A 257 -15.16 -2.09 -19.89
N GLN A 258 -13.99 -2.21 -19.25
CA GLN A 258 -13.14 -3.39 -19.36
C GLN A 258 -13.90 -4.68 -19.01
N LYS A 259 -14.66 -4.66 -17.90
CA LYS A 259 -15.47 -5.79 -17.48
C LYS A 259 -16.53 -6.14 -18.53
N GLN A 260 -17.25 -5.15 -19.08
CA GLN A 260 -18.28 -5.38 -20.10
C GLN A 260 -17.67 -5.91 -21.39
N PHE A 261 -16.55 -5.35 -21.84
CA PHE A 261 -15.80 -5.80 -23.01
C PHE A 261 -15.39 -7.27 -22.88
N TYR A 262 -14.67 -7.63 -21.81
CA TYR A 262 -14.23 -9.02 -21.63
C TYR A 262 -15.41 -9.97 -21.37
N LYS A 263 -16.46 -9.53 -20.68
CA LYS A 263 -17.69 -10.30 -20.54
C LYS A 263 -18.29 -10.60 -21.91
N LYS A 264 -18.42 -9.60 -22.80
CA LYS A 264 -18.90 -9.78 -24.18
C LYS A 264 -17.99 -10.73 -24.95
N LEU A 265 -16.67 -10.53 -24.90
CA LEU A 265 -15.68 -11.38 -25.57
C LEU A 265 -15.84 -12.85 -25.17
N TYR A 266 -15.79 -13.14 -23.86
CA TYR A 266 -15.87 -14.51 -23.35
C TYR A 266 -17.28 -15.13 -23.39
N THR A 267 -18.34 -14.32 -23.50
CA THR A 267 -19.71 -14.84 -23.71
C THR A 267 -20.00 -15.09 -25.20
N SER A 268 -19.37 -14.32 -26.10
CA SER A 268 -19.52 -14.47 -27.56
C SER A 268 -18.78 -15.68 -28.13
N CYS A 269 -17.73 -16.11 -27.43
CA CYS A 269 -16.97 -17.31 -27.77
C CYS A 269 -17.67 -18.54 -27.14
N LYS A 270 -18.59 -19.19 -27.88
CA LYS A 270 -18.89 -20.60 -27.59
C LYS A 270 -17.57 -21.34 -27.79
N PRO A 271 -16.94 -21.92 -26.75
CA PRO A 271 -15.76 -22.70 -27.00
C PRO A 271 -16.20 -23.89 -27.84
N LEU A 272 -15.74 -23.97 -29.08
CA LEU A 272 -15.54 -25.26 -29.76
C LEU A 272 -14.40 -25.99 -29.03
N LEU A 273 -14.50 -26.12 -27.71
CA LEU A 273 -13.71 -27.08 -26.97
C LEU A 273 -14.35 -28.42 -27.24
N LEU A 274 -13.94 -29.03 -28.37
CA LEU A 274 -14.06 -30.47 -28.52
C LEU A 274 -13.51 -31.07 -27.22
N LYS A 275 -14.33 -31.85 -26.50
CA LYS A 275 -13.97 -32.47 -25.21
C LYS A 275 -12.57 -33.09 -25.22
N THR A 276 -12.17 -33.60 -26.39
CA THR A 276 -10.86 -34.13 -26.72
C THR A 276 -9.67 -33.25 -26.31
N HIS A 277 -9.72 -31.92 -26.46
CA HIS A 277 -8.57 -31.05 -26.16
C HIS A 277 -8.29 -30.90 -24.66
N ARG A 278 -9.32 -31.00 -23.83
CA ARG A 278 -9.18 -30.87 -22.37
C ARG A 278 -8.48 -32.11 -21.79
N ASP A 279 -8.76 -33.26 -22.37
CA ASP A 279 -8.18 -34.54 -21.97
C ASP A 279 -6.72 -34.66 -22.45
N THR A 280 -6.38 -34.13 -23.63
CA THR A 280 -4.98 -34.13 -24.13
C THR A 280 -4.06 -33.20 -23.32
N PHE A 281 -4.57 -32.09 -22.78
CA PHE A 281 -3.72 -31.11 -22.07
C PHE A 281 -3.10 -31.69 -20.78
N LEU A 282 -3.85 -32.53 -20.06
CA LEU A 282 -3.44 -33.16 -18.80
C LEU A 282 -2.81 -34.54 -19.00
N GLN A 283 -2.71 -35.04 -20.24
CA GLN A 283 -2.06 -36.32 -20.52
C GLN A 283 -0.54 -36.18 -20.41
N HIS A 284 0.09 -37.19 -19.80
CA HIS A 284 1.54 -37.28 -19.63
C HIS A 284 2.30 -37.21 -20.98
N ASP A 285 1.64 -37.59 -22.07
CA ASP A 285 2.19 -37.56 -23.43
C ASP A 285 1.54 -36.49 -24.31
N ASN A 286 1.29 -35.31 -23.72
CA ASN A 286 0.82 -34.15 -24.46
C ASN A 286 1.88 -33.72 -25.51
N PRO A 287 1.62 -33.87 -26.82
CA PRO A 287 2.58 -33.56 -27.88
C PRO A 287 2.81 -32.04 -28.04
N PHE A 288 2.03 -31.20 -27.36
CA PHE A 288 2.13 -29.74 -27.39
C PHE A 288 2.92 -29.17 -26.20
N ILE A 289 3.34 -30.00 -25.24
CA ILE A 289 4.26 -29.60 -24.17
C ILE A 289 5.63 -30.14 -24.51
N THR A 290 6.57 -29.23 -24.81
CA THR A 290 7.98 -29.58 -24.93
C THR A 290 8.46 -30.08 -23.58
N LYS A 291 8.76 -31.38 -23.47
CA LYS A 291 9.33 -31.95 -22.24
C LYS A 291 10.74 -31.38 -22.07
N PRO A 292 11.14 -30.97 -20.85
CA PRO A 292 12.49 -30.50 -20.62
C PRO A 292 13.49 -31.63 -20.85
N ASN A 293 14.64 -31.31 -21.44
CA ASN A 293 15.69 -32.28 -21.74
C ASN A 293 16.44 -32.69 -20.47
N GLU A 294 17.16 -33.81 -20.49
CA GLU A 294 17.88 -34.35 -19.32
C GLU A 294 18.86 -33.33 -18.69
N GLU A 295 19.44 -32.42 -19.48
CA GLU A 295 20.27 -31.31 -18.99
C GLU A 295 19.49 -30.27 -18.17
N GLU A 296 18.25 -29.96 -18.56
CA GLU A 296 17.39 -28.98 -17.88
C GLU A 296 16.85 -29.54 -16.56
N VAL A 297 16.63 -30.86 -16.48
CA VAL A 297 16.23 -31.55 -15.24
C VAL A 297 17.41 -31.64 -14.27
N GLY A 298 18.62 -31.91 -14.76
CA GLY A 298 19.85 -31.94 -13.95
C GLY A 298 20.19 -30.59 -13.32
N SER A 299 19.97 -29.49 -14.06
CA SER A 299 20.18 -28.12 -13.56
C SER A 299 19.31 -27.75 -12.35
N CYS A 300 18.21 -28.46 -12.09
CA CYS A 300 17.26 -28.12 -11.04
C CYS A 300 17.46 -28.93 -9.74
N GLY A 301 18.38 -29.92 -9.76
CA GLY A 301 18.73 -30.74 -8.60
C GLY A 301 19.83 -30.17 -7.70
N ASP A 302 20.53 -29.12 -8.16
CA ASP A 302 21.63 -28.46 -7.44
C ASP A 302 21.22 -27.10 -6.81
N LEU A 303 19.93 -26.92 -6.48
CA LEU A 303 19.43 -25.78 -5.70
C LEU A 303 18.93 -26.21 -4.32
#